data_AF-A0A2T6ZU60-F1
#
_entry.id   AF-A0A2T6ZU60-F1
#
_cell.length_a   1.000
_cell.length_b   1.000
_cell.length_c   1.000
_cell.angle_alpha   90.00
_cell.angle_beta   90.00
_cell.angle_gamma   90.00
#
_symmetry.space_group_name_H-M   'P 1'
#
loop_
_entity.id
_entity.type
_entity.pdbx_description
1 polymer ?
#
loop_
_entity_poly.entity_id
_entity_poly.type
_entity_poly.pdbx_seq_one_letter_code
_entity_poly.pdbx_strand_id
1 'polypeptide(L)'
;MKLTKTPQEFVDESLLLLKARPSTTRITTSYHAAPTGKGKLTLKTYDPVSGALVKFRTSKIAVVGRLVAGLNRLGRQQAGVPEPAVIGKNLFTTLGTSGWL
;
A
#
# COMPACT_ATOMS: atom_id res chain seq x y z
N MET A 1 -0.32 2.86 19.56
CA MET A 1 0.17 1.84 18.60
C MET A 1 -1.03 1.09 18.03
N LYS A 2 -1.33 1.26 16.74
CA LYS A 2 -2.47 0.60 16.07
C LYS A 2 -1.99 -0.66 15.36
N LEU A 3 -2.50 -1.81 15.78
CA LEU A 3 -2.27 -3.08 15.12
C LEU A 3 -3.40 -3.30 14.11
N THR A 4 -3.08 -3.27 12.82
CA THR A 4 -4.09 -3.44 11.76
C THR A 4 -4.31 -4.90 11.46
N LYS A 5 -5.56 -5.28 11.18
CA LYS A 5 -5.94 -6.68 10.93
C LYS A 5 -5.97 -7.00 9.44
N THR A 6 -6.16 -6.00 8.59
CA THR A 6 -6.22 -6.18 7.14
C THR A 6 -5.11 -5.40 6.40
N PRO A 7 -4.71 -5.86 5.21
CA PRO A 7 -3.75 -5.14 4.37
C PRO A 7 -4.24 -3.76 3.95
N GLN A 8 -5.55 -3.64 3.68
CA GLN A 8 -6.16 -2.40 3.23
C GLN A 8 -6.13 -1.34 4.33
N GLU A 9 -6.53 -1.73 5.55
CA GLU A 9 -6.47 -0.87 6.73
C GLU A 9 -5.03 -0.38 6.99
N PHE A 10 -4.02 -1.25 6.83
CA PHE A 10 -2.62 -0.83 6.95
C PHE A 10 -2.26 0.29 5.97
N VAL A 11 -2.68 0.16 4.71
CA VAL A 11 -2.37 1.14 3.65
C VAL A 11 -3.08 2.46 3.93
N ASP A 12 -4.37 2.42 4.27
CA ASP A 12 -5.16 3.63 4.48
C ASP A 12 -4.68 4.42 5.72
N GLU A 13 -4.38 3.73 6.82
CA GLU A 13 -3.78 4.36 8.01
C GLU A 13 -2.38 4.91 7.75
N SER A 14 -1.57 4.19 6.96
CA SER A 14 -0.24 4.69 6.56
C SER A 14 -0.34 5.94 5.69
N LEU A 15 -1.36 6.03 4.82
CA LEU A 15 -1.64 7.22 4.02
C LEU A 15 -2.06 8.40 4.89
N LEU A 16 -2.92 8.18 5.89
CA LEU A 16 -3.30 9.23 6.83
C LEU A 16 -2.08 9.80 7.56
N LEU A 17 -1.16 8.93 7.98
CA LEU A 17 0.05 9.37 8.66
C LEU A 17 1.00 10.13 7.73
N LEU A 18 1.21 9.64 6.50
CA LEU A 18 2.00 10.34 5.48
C LEU A 18 1.41 11.71 5.13
N LYS A 19 0.09 11.82 5.00
CA LYS A 19 -0.60 13.09 4.71
C LYS A 19 -0.48 14.08 5.88
N ALA A 20 -0.64 13.61 7.10
CA ALA A 20 -0.54 14.45 8.28
C ALA A 20 0.89 14.95 8.51
N ARG A 21 1.89 14.12 8.21
CA ARG A 21 3.30 14.37 8.52
C ARG A 21 4.23 13.84 7.42
N PRO A 22 4.33 14.54 6.28
CA PRO A 22 5.04 14.04 5.11
C PRO A 22 6.56 13.97 5.31
N SER A 23 7.13 14.84 6.14
CA SER A 23 8.58 14.96 6.33
C SER A 23 9.16 14.02 7.40
N THR A 24 8.35 13.64 8.40
CA THR A 24 8.83 12.87 9.56
C THR A 24 8.39 11.42 9.53
N THR A 25 7.29 11.08 8.85
CA THR A 25 6.78 9.71 8.74
C THR A 25 7.77 8.81 7.98
N ARG A 26 7.99 7.61 8.53
CA ARG A 26 8.88 6.59 7.98
C ARG A 26 8.12 5.27 7.80
N ILE A 27 8.34 4.64 6.65
CA ILE A 27 7.83 3.29 6.35
C ILE A 27 9.01 2.33 6.36
N THR A 28 8.84 1.20 7.04
CA THR A 28 9.83 0.12 7.08
C THR A 28 9.17 -1.20 6.73
N THR A 29 9.89 -1.99 5.94
CA THR A 29 9.48 -3.33 5.52
C THR A 29 10.60 -4.29 5.91
N SER A 30 10.28 -5.27 6.74
CA SER A 30 11.22 -6.29 7.18
C SER A 30 10.70 -7.66 6.77
N TYR A 31 11.51 -8.39 6.02
CA TYR A 31 11.23 -9.75 5.60
C TYR A 31 12.15 -10.71 6.33
N HIS A 32 11.56 -11.78 6.88
CA HIS A 32 12.29 -12.89 7.45
C HIS A 32 11.97 -14.14 6.62
N ALA A 33 12.95 -14.56 5.82
CA ALA A 33 12.91 -15.86 5.15
C ALA A 33 13.13 -16.96 6.19
N ALA A 34 12.34 -18.03 6.11
CA ALA A 34 12.56 -19.24 6.89
C ALA A 34 13.05 -20.33 5.92
N PRO A 35 14.21 -20.98 6.17
CA PRO A 35 14.70 -22.08 5.34
C PRO A 35 13.72 -23.25 5.28
N THR A 36 13.03 -23.49 6.39
CA THR A 36 11.95 -24.46 6.53
C THR A 36 10.72 -23.76 7.11
N GLY A 37 9.57 -23.89 6.44
CA GLY A 37 8.30 -23.29 6.88
C GLY A 37 7.94 -21.96 6.20
N LYS A 38 7.04 -21.20 6.84
CA LYS A 38 6.45 -19.99 6.25
C LYS A 38 7.27 -18.76 6.61
N GLY A 39 7.78 -18.05 5.59
CA GLY A 39 8.38 -16.73 5.75
C GLY A 39 7.41 -15.72 6.38
N LYS A 40 7.97 -14.67 6.98
CA LYS A 40 7.21 -13.62 7.68
C LYS A 40 7.57 -12.25 7.13
N LEU A 41 6.56 -11.51 6.69
CA LEU A 41 6.67 -10.11 6.32
C LEU A 41 6.09 -9.25 7.43
N THR A 42 6.82 -8.21 7.83
CA THR A 42 6.38 -7.19 8.80
C THR A 42 6.55 -5.82 8.19
N LEU A 43 5.48 -5.02 8.23
CA LEU A 43 5.49 -3.63 7.80
C LEU A 43 5.18 -2.74 8.99
N LYS A 44 5.85 -1.60 9.06
CA LYS A 44 5.59 -0.56 10.06
C LYS A 44 5.64 0.80 9.39
N THR A 45 4.65 1.62 9.70
CA THR A 45 4.65 3.04 9.39
C THR A 45 4.64 3.77 10.72
N TYR A 46 5.64 4.61 10.95
CA TYR A 46 5.78 5.31 12.22
C TYR A 46 6.22 6.75 12.00
N ASP A 47 5.89 7.61 12.94
CA ASP A 47 6.43 8.96 13.01
C ASP A 47 7.16 9.12 14.35
N PRO A 48 8.48 9.37 14.35
CA PRO A 48 9.26 9.50 15.58
C PRO A 48 8.86 10.73 16.42
N VAL A 49 8.22 11.73 15.83
CA VAL A 49 7.86 12.97 16.54
C VAL A 49 6.53 12.82 17.29
N SER A 50 5.52 12.16 16.71
CA SER A 50 4.25 11.87 17.43
C SER A 50 4.30 10.61 18.28
N GLY A 51 5.18 9.66 17.95
CA GLY A 51 5.08 8.29 18.46
C GLY A 51 3.93 7.48 17.84
N ALA A 52 3.28 7.98 16.78
CA ALA A 52 2.29 7.21 16.05
C ALA A 52 2.95 6.02 15.36
N LEU A 53 2.33 4.84 15.46
CA LEU A 53 2.82 3.59 14.90
C LEU A 53 1.66 2.74 14.41
N VAL A 54 1.71 2.39 13.13
CA VAL A 54 0.84 1.43 12.45
C VAL A 54 1.70 0.22 12.08
N LYS A 55 1.25 -0.99 12.42
CA LYS A 55 2.00 -2.22 12.13
C LYS A 55 1.11 -3.27 11.52
N PHE A 56 1.61 -3.93 10.48
CA PHE A 56 1.01 -5.12 9.87
C PHE A 56 2.02 -6.26 9.78
N ARG A 57 1.56 -7.50 9.99
CA ARG A 57 2.38 -8.71 9.88
C ARG A 57 1.58 -9.79 9.17
N THR A 58 2.23 -10.48 8.24
CA THR A 58 1.63 -11.65 7.57
C THR A 58 2.69 -12.72 7.25
N SER A 59 2.25 -13.97 7.21
CA SER A 59 2.96 -15.11 6.62
C SER A 59 2.19 -15.73 5.46
N LYS A 60 1.05 -15.11 5.07
CA LYS A 60 0.18 -15.59 4.00
C LYS A 60 0.63 -14.97 2.67
N ILE A 61 1.14 -15.79 1.75
CA ILE A 61 1.64 -15.32 0.45
C ILE A 61 0.57 -14.61 -0.38
N ALA A 62 -0.68 -15.10 -0.36
CA ALA A 62 -1.81 -14.48 -1.04
C ALA A 62 -2.09 -13.04 -0.61
N VAL A 63 -1.65 -12.66 0.61
CA VAL A 63 -1.78 -11.30 1.13
C VAL A 63 -0.61 -10.40 0.69
N VAL A 64 0.57 -10.97 0.47
CA VAL A 64 1.79 -10.20 0.17
C VAL A 64 1.64 -9.42 -1.14
N GLY A 65 1.07 -10.00 -2.19
CA GLY A 65 0.86 -9.30 -3.46
C GLY A 65 0.03 -8.02 -3.30
N ARG A 66 -1.04 -8.06 -2.48
CA ARG A 66 -1.87 -6.88 -2.19
C ARG A 66 -1.11 -5.82 -1.39
N LEU A 67 -0.26 -6.24 -0.46
CA LEU A 67 0.60 -5.33 0.30
C LEU A 67 1.62 -4.64 -0.60
N VAL A 68 2.24 -5.36 -1.54
CA VAL A 68 3.21 -4.78 -2.48
C VAL A 68 2.52 -3.73 -3.37
N ALA A 69 1.31 -4.01 -3.84
CA ALA A 69 0.50 -3.02 -4.55
C ALA A 69 0.20 -1.78 -3.68
N GLY A 70 -0.19 -1.99 -2.42
CA GLY A 70 -0.38 -0.90 -1.45
C GLY A 70 0.88 -0.08 -1.17
N LEU A 71 2.05 -0.74 -1.09
CA LEU A 71 3.34 -0.09 -0.93
C LEU A 71 3.72 0.79 -2.11
N ASN A 72 3.37 0.39 -3.34
CA ASN A 72 3.57 1.24 -4.51
C ASN A 72 2.83 2.58 -4.35
N ARG A 73 1.57 2.53 -3.89
CA ARG A 73 0.75 3.71 -3.63
C ARG A 73 1.33 4.60 -2.51
N LEU A 74 1.80 3.98 -1.43
CA LEU A 74 2.48 4.69 -0.33
C LEU A 74 3.79 5.36 -0.79
N GLY A 75 4.61 4.66 -1.57
CA GLY A 75 5.87 5.19 -2.09
C GLY A 75 5.68 6.40 -3.00
N ARG A 76 4.64 6.38 -3.84
CA ARG A 76 4.27 7.55 -4.67
C ARG A 76 3.87 8.74 -3.82
N GLN A 77 3.01 8.53 -2.82
CA GLN A 77 2.60 9.59 -1.90
C GLN A 77 3.78 10.19 -1.14
N GLN A 78 4.70 9.36 -0.66
CA GLN A 78 5.90 9.83 0.02
C GLN A 78 6.85 10.59 -0.90
N ALA A 79 6.92 10.22 -2.19
CA ALA A 79 7.73 10.91 -3.20
C ALA A 79 7.03 12.15 -3.81
N GLY A 80 5.80 12.46 -3.40
CA GLY A 80 5.00 13.52 -4.04
C GLY A 80 4.63 13.22 -5.49
N VAL A 81 4.71 11.97 -5.92
CA VAL A 81 4.46 11.53 -7.29
C VAL A 81 2.96 11.28 -7.46
N PRO A 82 2.32 11.84 -8.51
CA PRO A 82 0.91 11.57 -8.77
C PRO A 82 0.65 10.07 -8.99
N GLU A 83 -0.54 9.63 -8.61
CA GLU A 83 -0.99 8.26 -8.86
C GLU A 83 -1.00 8.04 -10.39
N PRO A 84 -0.54 6.87 -10.89
CA PRO A 84 -0.52 6.64 -12.32
C PRO A 84 -1.96 6.72 -12.81
N ALA A 85 -2.19 7.52 -13.86
CA ALA A 85 -3.47 7.51 -14.56
C ALA A 85 -3.76 6.06 -14.94
N VAL A 86 -4.90 5.52 -14.51
CA VAL A 86 -5.35 4.19 -14.90
C VAL A 86 -5.75 4.27 -16.38
N ILE A 87 -4.76 4.19 -17.27
CA ILE A 87 -5.01 4.06 -18.71
C ILE A 87 -5.49 2.62 -18.91
N GLY A 88 -6.81 2.46 -18.97
CA GLY A 88 -7.46 1.23 -19.43
C GLY A 88 -8.36 0.58 -18.39
N LYS A 89 -9.63 1.00 -18.40
CA LYS A 89 -10.80 0.09 -18.35
C LYS A 89 -12.08 0.65 -18.99
N ASN A 90 -12.08 1.88 -19.53
CA ASN A 90 -13.27 2.50 -20.13
C ASN A 90 -13.11 2.91 -21.60
N LEU A 91 -12.01 2.56 -22.29
CA LEU A 91 -11.82 2.97 -23.70
C LEU A 91 -12.52 2.04 -24.71
N PHE A 92 -13.16 0.95 -24.29
CA PHE A 92 -13.87 0.02 -25.18
C PHE A 92 -15.41 0.16 -25.14
N THR A 93 -15.96 1.06 -24.33
CA THR A 93 -17.42 1.24 -24.18
C THR A 93 -17.95 2.57 -24.73
N THR A 94 -17.10 3.45 -25.27
CA THR A 94 -17.53 4.76 -25.80
C THR A 94 -17.27 4.98 -27.29
N LEU A 95 -16.73 3.98 -28.00
CA LEU A 95 -16.51 4.03 -29.45
C LEU A 95 -17.05 2.74 -30.08
N GLY A 96 -18.37 2.60 -30.14
CA GLY A 96 -18.94 1.36 -30.65
C GLY A 96 -20.45 1.25 -30.75
N THR A 97 -21.19 2.31 -31.06
CA THR A 97 -22.58 2.19 -31.57
C THR A 97 -22.99 3.42 -32.39
N SER A 98 -22.41 3.63 -33.56
CA SER A 98 -23.06 4.46 -34.60
C SER A 98 -22.53 4.10 -35.98
N GLY A 99 -23.37 3.46 -36.79
CA GLY A 99 -23.22 3.45 -38.25
C GLY A 99 -22.90 2.10 -38.87
N TRP A 100 -23.88 1.19 -38.85
CA TRP A 100 -24.15 0.28 -39.97
C TRP A 100 -25.67 0.10 -40.08
N LEU A 101 -26.30 1.06 -40.73
CA LEU A 101 -27.56 0.99 -41.47
C LEU A 101 -27.48 2.07 -42.57
#